data_AF-A0A271K988-F1
#
_entry.id   AF-A0A271K988-F1
#
_cell.length_a   1.000
_cell.length_b   1.000
_cell.length_c   1.000
_cell.angle_alpha   90.00
_cell.angle_beta   90.00
_cell.angle_gamma   90.00
#
_symmetry.space_group_name_H-M   'P 1'
#
loop_
_entity.id
_entity.type
_entity.pdbx_description
1 polymer ?
#
loop_
_entity_poly.entity_id
_entity_poly.type
_entity_poly.pdbx_seq_one_letter_code
_entity_poly.pdbx_strand_id
1 'polypeptide(L)'
;MRAAIVSQMRYVGDSDWCPPERAEITWRNEPDGPDKMLKYFDEIAPFIFNDRCHPVAPWADQENVLGLSYEQIIGDQGREVQLETIRRIVEFCEIERPPQPELILNQLIGQQTFTLSSGRTSWEACWNAEIEARFTALGGTRLNERFGFGSR
;
A
#
# COMPACT_ATOMS: atom_id res chain seq x y z
N MET A 1 -3.10 -1.20 -5.81
CA MET A 1 -2.76 0.10 -5.19
C MET A 1 -3.95 0.96 -4.75
N ARG A 2 -5.17 0.88 -5.34
CA ARG A 2 -6.29 1.80 -4.99
C ARG A 2 -6.56 1.93 -3.48
N ALA A 3 -6.67 0.79 -2.78
CA ALA A 3 -6.82 0.76 -1.32
C ALA A 3 -5.68 1.46 -0.57
N ALA A 4 -4.43 1.32 -1.03
CA ALA A 4 -3.29 2.00 -0.42
C ALA A 4 -3.36 3.52 -0.61
N ILE A 5 -3.82 4.00 -1.77
CA ILE A 5 -3.99 5.45 -2.01
C ILE A 5 -5.12 6.01 -1.13
N VAL A 6 -6.24 5.29 -0.95
CA VAL A 6 -7.30 5.72 -0.03
C VAL A 6 -6.80 5.74 1.42
N SER A 7 -6.02 4.73 1.82
CA SER A 7 -5.40 4.69 3.15
C SER A 7 -4.45 5.86 3.35
N GLN A 8 -3.69 6.23 2.33
CA GLN A 8 -2.82 7.40 2.36
C GLN A 8 -3.61 8.71 2.43
N MET A 9 -4.68 8.86 1.63
CA MET A 9 -5.55 10.04 1.69
C MET A 9 -6.08 10.25 3.12
N ARG A 10 -6.54 9.16 3.77
CA ARG A 10 -6.96 9.18 5.18
C ARG A 10 -5.84 9.59 6.12
N TYR A 11 -4.68 8.96 5.99
CA TYR A 11 -3.50 9.31 6.79
C TYR A 11 -3.14 10.79 6.67
N VAL A 12 -3.16 11.34 5.45
CA VAL A 12 -2.94 12.77 5.23
C VAL A 12 -4.08 13.56 5.88
N GLY A 13 -5.34 13.19 5.68
CA GLY A 13 -6.48 13.85 6.32
C GLY A 13 -6.39 13.91 7.86
N ASP A 14 -5.90 12.84 8.48
CA ASP A 14 -5.86 12.66 9.94
C ASP A 14 -4.54 13.11 10.59
N SER A 15 -3.57 13.60 9.82
CA SER A 15 -2.26 14.03 10.32
C SER A 15 -1.95 15.48 9.93
N ASP A 16 -0.91 16.05 10.54
CA ASP A 16 -0.37 17.36 10.16
C ASP A 16 0.60 17.28 8.97
N TRP A 17 0.73 16.13 8.33
CA TRP A 17 1.67 15.94 7.23
C TRP A 17 1.28 16.78 6.01
N CYS A 18 2.23 17.52 5.44
CA CYS A 18 2.11 18.27 4.18
C CYS A 18 3.30 17.93 3.27
N PRO A 19 3.12 17.98 1.93
CA PRO A 19 4.26 17.94 1.02
C PRO A 19 5.11 19.23 1.17
N PRO A 20 6.41 19.18 0.85
CA PRO A 20 7.35 20.28 1.13
C PRO A 20 6.94 21.65 0.56
N GLU A 21 6.21 21.68 -0.55
CA GLU A 21 5.82 22.90 -1.25
C GLU A 21 4.47 23.48 -0.77
N ARG A 22 3.85 22.89 0.26
CA ARG A 22 2.53 23.33 0.75
C ARG A 22 2.55 23.63 2.24
N ALA A 23 1.98 24.79 2.57
CA ALA A 23 1.76 25.21 3.95
C ALA A 23 0.52 24.55 4.59
N GLU A 24 -0.51 24.23 3.79
CA GLU A 24 -1.79 23.72 4.29
C GLU A 24 -2.48 22.78 3.29
N ILE A 25 -3.33 21.90 3.83
CA ILE A 25 -4.25 21.02 3.10
C ILE A 25 -5.67 21.33 3.58
N THR A 26 -6.49 21.93 2.72
CA THR A 26 -7.79 22.51 3.11
C THR A 26 -8.89 21.48 3.28
N TRP A 27 -8.75 20.30 2.66
CA TRP A 27 -9.77 19.24 2.64
C TRP A 27 -9.64 18.21 3.77
N ARG A 28 -8.70 18.38 4.73
CA ARG A 28 -8.45 17.40 5.81
C ARG A 28 -9.73 16.99 6.56
N ASN A 29 -10.52 17.99 6.92
CA ASN A 29 -11.74 17.84 7.72
C ASN A 29 -12.97 17.45 6.89
N GLU A 30 -12.83 17.27 5.59
CA GLU A 30 -13.93 16.82 4.74
C GLU A 30 -14.21 15.33 4.96
N PRO A 31 -15.47 14.89 4.80
CA PRO A 31 -15.82 13.48 4.90
C PRO A 31 -15.11 12.67 3.81
N ASP A 32 -14.73 11.44 4.14
CA ASP A 32 -14.18 10.50 3.16
C ASP A 32 -15.20 10.20 2.07
N GLY A 33 -14.76 10.32 0.81
CA GLY A 33 -15.60 10.10 -0.36
C GLY A 33 -14.92 10.60 -1.63
N PRO A 34 -15.62 10.52 -2.77
CA PRO A 34 -15.03 10.90 -4.06
C PRO A 34 -14.55 12.35 -4.11
N ASP A 35 -15.27 13.30 -3.48
CA ASP A 35 -14.90 14.72 -3.52
C ASP A 35 -13.56 14.98 -2.82
N LYS A 36 -13.36 14.42 -1.61
CA LYS A 36 -12.10 14.50 -0.88
C LYS A 36 -10.97 13.81 -1.66
N MET A 37 -11.27 12.68 -2.28
CA MET A 37 -10.32 11.92 -3.07
C MET A 37 -9.89 12.68 -4.34
N LEU A 38 -10.80 13.40 -5.00
CA LEU A 38 -10.47 14.27 -6.13
C LEU A 38 -9.51 15.38 -5.71
N LYS A 39 -9.79 16.08 -4.60
CA LYS A 39 -8.88 17.11 -4.06
C LYS A 39 -7.52 16.53 -3.69
N TYR A 40 -7.49 15.34 -3.09
CA TYR A 40 -6.24 14.61 -2.86
C TYR A 40 -5.45 14.36 -4.16
N PHE A 41 -6.14 13.96 -5.24
CA PHE A 41 -5.51 13.75 -6.55
C PHE A 41 -5.02 15.03 -7.22
N ASP A 42 -5.66 16.17 -6.97
CA ASP A 42 -5.22 17.46 -7.51
C ASP A 42 -4.03 18.02 -6.72
N GLU A 43 -3.96 17.72 -5.42
CA GLU A 43 -3.08 18.41 -4.51
C GLU A 43 -1.85 17.62 -4.06
N ILE A 44 -2.01 16.32 -3.82
CA ILE A 44 -1.04 15.49 -3.11
C ILE A 44 -0.58 14.32 -3.96
N ALA A 45 -1.49 13.63 -4.64
CA ALA A 45 -1.15 12.45 -5.42
C ALA A 45 0.00 12.69 -6.43
N PRO A 46 0.10 13.83 -7.15
CA PRO A 46 1.19 14.03 -8.11
C PRO A 46 2.57 13.95 -7.43
N PHE A 47 2.75 14.58 -6.27
CA PHE A 47 3.98 14.48 -5.48
C PHE A 47 4.24 13.05 -5.04
N ILE A 48 3.22 12.34 -4.52
CA ILE A 48 3.39 10.95 -4.09
C ILE A 48 3.80 10.05 -5.24
N PHE A 49 3.16 10.18 -6.40
CA PHE A 49 3.49 9.36 -7.56
C PHE A 49 4.89 9.68 -8.09
N ASN A 50 5.22 10.96 -8.28
CA ASN A 50 6.48 11.39 -8.89
C ASN A 50 7.69 11.20 -7.97
N ASP A 51 7.55 11.46 -6.67
CA ASP A 51 8.68 11.50 -5.74
C ASP A 51 8.79 10.22 -4.90
N ARG A 52 7.72 9.41 -4.81
CA ARG A 52 7.71 8.19 -3.98
C ARG A 52 7.46 6.93 -4.78
N CYS A 53 6.39 6.87 -5.58
CA CYS A 53 6.01 5.61 -6.25
C CYS A 53 6.87 5.31 -7.49
N HIS A 54 7.06 6.26 -8.40
CA HIS A 54 7.86 6.06 -9.61
C HIS A 54 9.34 5.81 -9.30
N PRO A 55 9.98 6.53 -8.35
CA PRO A 55 11.40 6.30 -8.04
C PRO A 55 11.70 4.92 -7.47
N VAL A 56 10.74 4.25 -6.83
CA VAL A 56 10.90 2.88 -6.33
C VAL A 56 10.53 1.81 -7.35
N ALA A 57 9.92 2.16 -8.48
CA ALA A 57 9.55 1.19 -9.52
C ALA A 57 10.74 0.34 -10.05
N PRO A 58 11.97 0.88 -10.19
CA PRO A 58 13.13 0.08 -10.58
C PRO A 58 13.59 -0.94 -9.53
N TRP A 59 13.14 -0.81 -8.27
CA TRP A 59 13.53 -1.75 -7.21
C TRP A 59 13.00 -3.17 -7.49
N ALA A 60 11.89 -3.29 -8.23
CA ALA A 60 11.35 -4.57 -8.62
C ALA A 60 12.24 -5.34 -9.63
N ASP A 61 13.29 -4.73 -10.18
CA ASP A 61 14.30 -5.40 -11.02
C ASP A 61 15.57 -5.79 -10.24
N GLN A 62 15.69 -5.39 -8.97
CA GLN A 62 16.91 -5.62 -8.20
C GLN A 62 16.89 -7.01 -7.57
N GLU A 63 17.95 -7.79 -7.76
CA GLU A 63 18.07 -9.15 -7.21
C GLU A 63 18.07 -9.17 -5.67
N ASN A 64 18.54 -8.10 -5.05
CA ASN A 64 18.54 -7.90 -3.61
C ASN A 64 17.27 -7.20 -3.09
N VAL A 65 16.15 -7.29 -3.82
CA VAL A 65 14.83 -6.83 -3.36
C VAL A 65 13.80 -7.95 -3.52
N LEU A 66 13.16 -8.33 -2.42
CA LEU A 66 12.08 -9.33 -2.41
C LEU A 66 10.71 -8.66 -2.55
N GLY A 67 10.05 -8.85 -3.69
CA GLY A 67 8.67 -8.42 -3.91
C GLY A 67 7.65 -9.37 -3.26
N LEU A 68 6.78 -8.82 -2.41
CA LEU A 68 5.70 -9.52 -1.70
C LEU A 68 4.42 -8.66 -1.71
N SER A 69 3.26 -9.32 -1.63
CA SER A 69 1.99 -8.61 -1.38
C SER A 69 1.53 -8.74 0.06
N TYR A 70 0.75 -7.76 0.51
CA TYR A 70 0.12 -7.82 1.84
C TYR A 70 -0.77 -9.04 1.98
N GLU A 71 -1.56 -9.34 0.95
CA GLU A 71 -2.51 -10.46 0.89
C GLU A 71 -1.83 -11.82 1.05
N GLN A 72 -0.61 -11.97 0.54
CA GLN A 72 0.23 -13.15 0.76
C GLN A 72 0.63 -13.28 2.23
N ILE A 73 1.09 -12.18 2.84
CA ILE A 73 1.55 -12.14 4.24
C ILE A 73 0.41 -12.42 5.23
N ILE A 74 -0.78 -11.86 4.99
CA ILE A 74 -1.92 -12.04 5.89
C ILE A 74 -2.75 -13.30 5.62
N GLY A 75 -2.50 -13.99 4.49
CA GLY A 75 -3.09 -15.29 4.19
C GLY A 75 -4.41 -15.27 3.42
N ASP A 76 -4.71 -14.18 2.70
CA ASP A 76 -5.92 -14.08 1.85
C ASP A 76 -5.96 -15.08 0.70
N GLN A 77 -4.78 -15.53 0.29
CA GLN A 77 -4.60 -16.51 -0.77
C GLN A 77 -4.50 -17.93 -0.22
N GLY A 78 -4.82 -18.13 1.06
CA GLY A 78 -4.76 -19.42 1.75
C GLY A 78 -3.51 -19.59 2.61
N ARG A 79 -3.61 -20.52 3.56
CA ARG A 79 -2.55 -20.78 4.56
C ARG A 79 -1.25 -21.27 3.94
N GLU A 80 -1.32 -22.08 2.89
CA GLU A 80 -0.14 -22.60 2.21
C GLU A 80 0.69 -21.48 1.58
N VAL A 81 0.03 -20.56 0.86
CA VAL A 81 0.67 -19.36 0.28
C VAL A 81 1.28 -18.49 1.37
N GLN A 82 0.60 -18.34 2.51
CA GLN A 82 1.11 -17.59 3.64
C GLN A 82 2.41 -18.19 4.21
N LEU A 83 2.42 -19.49 4.47
CA LEU A 83 3.60 -20.19 4.99
C LEU A 83 4.77 -20.12 3.99
N GLU A 84 4.48 -20.28 2.70
CA GLU A 84 5.49 -20.19 1.65
C GLU A 84 6.07 -18.78 1.53
N THR A 85 5.24 -17.75 1.71
CA THR A 85 5.70 -16.36 1.76
C THR A 85 6.71 -16.13 2.89
N ILE A 86 6.46 -16.69 4.07
CA ILE A 86 7.41 -16.62 5.19
C ILE A 86 8.70 -17.38 4.90
N ARG A 87 8.64 -18.55 4.26
CA ARG A 87 9.84 -19.29 3.84
C ARG A 87 10.69 -18.49 2.85
N ARG A 88 10.06 -17.87 1.85
CA ARG A 88 10.76 -16.99 0.89
C ARG A 88 11.45 -15.81 1.57
N ILE A 89 10.84 -15.20 2.59
CA ILE A 89 11.49 -14.12 3.37
C ILE A 89 12.72 -14.66 4.09
N VAL A 90 12.58 -15.79 4.76
CA VAL A 90 13.67 -16.45 5.50
C VAL A 90 14.85 -16.79 4.59
N GLU A 91 14.57 -17.39 3.42
CA GLU A 91 15.56 -17.78 2.43
C GLU A 91 16.26 -16.56 1.86
N PHE A 92 15.50 -15.53 1.49
CA PHE A 92 16.02 -14.27 0.99
C PHE A 92 16.91 -13.53 2.00
N CYS A 93 16.61 -13.66 3.30
CA CYS A 93 17.43 -13.11 4.37
C CYS A 93 18.61 -14.01 4.78
N GLU A 94 18.81 -15.15 4.10
CA GLU A 94 19.91 -16.09 4.35
C GLU A 94 20.01 -16.57 5.81
N ILE A 95 18.86 -16.75 6.48
CA ILE A 95 18.83 -17.17 7.88
C ILE A 95 19.20 -18.66 7.97
N GLU A 96 20.40 -18.97 8.49
CA GLU A 96 20.95 -20.35 8.54
C GLU A 96 20.10 -21.35 9.37
N ARG A 97 19.37 -20.86 10.38
CA ARG A 97 18.55 -21.69 11.27
C ARG A 97 17.18 -21.04 11.49
N PRO A 98 16.30 -21.07 10.49
CA PRO A 98 15.05 -20.36 10.60
C PRO A 98 14.09 -21.08 11.53
N PRO A 99 13.30 -20.34 12.33
CA PRO A 99 12.18 -20.92 13.06
C PRO A 99 11.13 -21.43 12.08
N GLN A 100 10.26 -22.33 12.55
CA GLN A 100 9.14 -22.81 11.75
C GLN A 100 8.22 -21.63 11.35
N PRO A 101 7.81 -21.51 10.07
CA PRO A 101 6.93 -20.42 9.61
C PRO A 101 5.67 -20.24 10.46
N GLU A 102 5.11 -21.33 10.96
CA GLU A 102 3.94 -21.34 11.84
C GLU A 102 4.18 -20.60 13.15
N LEU A 103 5.37 -20.75 13.74
CA LEU A 103 5.76 -20.06 14.97
C LEU A 103 5.87 -18.56 14.75
N ILE A 104 6.49 -18.13 13.63
CA ILE A 104 6.58 -16.71 13.26
C ILE A 104 5.18 -16.12 13.13
N LEU A 105 4.29 -16.78 12.38
CA LEU A 105 2.94 -16.27 12.13
C LEU A 105 2.12 -16.11 13.42
N ASN A 106 2.20 -17.09 14.33
CA ASN A 106 1.48 -17.06 15.59
C ASN A 106 1.94 -15.91 16.51
N GLN A 107 3.20 -15.46 16.36
CA GLN A 107 3.77 -14.38 17.16
C GLN A 107 3.53 -12.98 16.58
N LEU A 108 3.22 -12.86 15.28
CA LEU A 108 3.13 -11.57 14.60
C LEU A 108 1.70 -11.18 14.19
N ILE A 109 0.97 -12.10 13.55
CA ILE A 109 -0.31 -11.75 12.92
C ILE A 109 -1.44 -11.81 13.96
N GLY A 110 -2.25 -10.76 14.01
CA GLY A 110 -3.38 -10.65 14.95
C GLY A 110 -2.99 -10.22 16.37
N GLN A 111 -1.72 -9.93 16.62
CA GLN A 111 -1.25 -9.39 17.89
C GLN A 111 -1.46 -7.88 17.95
N GLN A 112 -1.78 -7.35 19.14
CA GLN A 112 -1.89 -5.91 19.35
C GLN A 112 -0.52 -5.24 19.13
N THR A 113 -0.47 -4.27 18.23
CA THR A 113 0.70 -3.41 17.99
C THR A 113 0.29 -1.94 18.04
N PHE A 114 1.26 -1.03 18.09
CA PHE A 114 1.00 0.42 18.02
C PHE A 114 0.28 0.86 16.74
N THR A 115 0.43 0.08 15.66
CA THR A 115 -0.11 0.38 14.33
C THR A 115 -1.22 -0.58 13.93
N LEU A 116 -1.75 -1.39 14.86
CA LEU A 116 -2.86 -2.28 14.57
C LEU A 116 -4.11 -1.45 14.20
N SER A 117 -4.58 -1.59 12.96
CA SER A 117 -5.82 -0.99 12.49
C SER A 117 -6.94 -2.02 12.37
N SER A 118 -8.18 -1.62 12.66
CA SER A 118 -9.37 -2.48 12.55
C SER A 118 -9.82 -2.63 11.09
N GLY A 119 -9.20 -3.58 10.38
CA GLY A 119 -9.71 -4.08 9.10
C GLY A 119 -9.04 -3.50 7.85
N ARG A 120 -9.55 -3.92 6.68
CA ARG A 120 -9.01 -3.51 5.37
C ARG A 120 -9.54 -2.16 4.96
N THR A 121 -8.68 -1.38 4.32
CA THR A 121 -9.13 -0.22 3.56
C THR A 121 -9.88 -0.69 2.31
N SER A 122 -11.18 -0.43 2.27
CA SER A 122 -11.99 -0.47 1.06
C SER A 122 -11.86 0.86 0.32
N TRP A 123 -11.72 0.80 -1.00
CA TRP A 123 -11.54 1.98 -1.86
C TRP A 123 -12.85 2.40 -2.57
N GLU A 124 -13.80 1.47 -2.66
CA GLU A 124 -14.99 1.53 -3.51
C GLU A 124 -15.85 2.77 -3.21
N ALA A 125 -16.03 3.13 -1.93
CA ALA A 125 -16.83 4.30 -1.54
C ALA A 125 -16.16 5.65 -1.87
N CYS A 126 -14.83 5.65 -2.09
CA CYS A 126 -14.06 6.86 -2.36
C CYS A 126 -13.71 7.04 -3.84
N TRP A 127 -14.16 6.14 -4.72
CA TRP A 127 -13.59 6.02 -6.06
C TRP A 127 -14.65 6.03 -7.15
N ASN A 128 -14.43 6.88 -8.15
CA ASN A 128 -15.30 7.02 -9.30
C ASN A 128 -14.47 7.04 -10.60
N ALA A 129 -15.14 7.17 -11.75
CA ALA A 129 -14.48 7.17 -13.05
C ALA A 129 -13.48 8.33 -13.24
N GLU A 130 -13.73 9.49 -12.64
CA GLU A 130 -12.83 10.64 -12.73
C GLU A 130 -11.53 10.39 -11.95
N ILE A 131 -11.65 9.83 -10.74
CA ILE A 131 -10.50 9.43 -9.92
C ILE A 131 -9.69 8.35 -10.63
N GLU A 132 -10.35 7.38 -11.28
CA GLU A 132 -9.68 6.36 -12.08
C GLU A 132 -8.90 6.95 -13.26
N ALA A 133 -9.45 7.98 -13.91
CA ALA A 133 -8.76 8.68 -14.99
C ALA A 133 -7.50 9.42 -14.47
N ARG A 134 -7.59 10.11 -13.34
CA ARG A 134 -6.44 10.77 -12.69
C ARG A 134 -5.38 9.76 -12.23
N PHE A 135 -5.81 8.64 -11.65
CA PHE A 135 -4.93 7.54 -11.27
C PHE A 135 -4.17 6.97 -12.48
N THR A 136 -4.87 6.76 -13.59
CA THR A 136 -4.27 6.28 -14.84
C THR A 136 -3.29 7.31 -15.41
N ALA A 137 -3.64 8.60 -15.41
CA ALA A 137 -2.80 9.68 -15.91
C ALA A 137 -1.49 9.82 -15.11
N LEU A 138 -1.52 9.56 -13.80
CA LEU A 138 -0.32 9.51 -12.95
C LEU A 138 0.49 8.21 -13.12
N GLY A 139 0.08 7.30 -14.00
CA GLY A 139 0.77 6.03 -14.26
C GLY A 139 0.42 4.90 -13.28
N GLY A 140 -0.64 5.05 -12.50
CA GLY A 140 -1.04 4.08 -11.49
C GLY A 140 -1.37 2.68 -12.04
N THR A 141 -1.93 2.59 -13.25
CA THR A 141 -2.18 1.30 -13.91
C THR A 141 -0.87 0.58 -14.20
N ARG A 142 0.13 1.28 -14.74
CA ARG A 142 1.46 0.73 -15.01
C ARG A 142 2.16 0.29 -13.72
N LEU A 143 2.03 1.05 -12.63
CA LEU A 143 2.57 0.65 -11.33
C LEU A 143 1.84 -0.57 -10.77
N ASN A 144 0.52 -0.66 -10.92
CA ASN A 144 -0.23 -1.86 -10.52
C ASN A 144 0.25 -3.10 -11.28
N GLU A 145 0.43 -3.02 -12.59
CA GLU A 145 0.96 -4.12 -13.40
C GLU A 145 2.38 -4.49 -12.96
N ARG A 146 3.24 -3.48 -12.79
CA ARG A 146 4.64 -3.65 -12.41
C ARG A 146 4.81 -4.40 -11.09
N PHE A 147 3.98 -4.08 -10.10
CA PHE A 147 4.04 -4.66 -8.77
C PHE A 147 3.04 -5.81 -8.54
N GLY A 148 2.33 -6.26 -9.58
CA GLY A 148 1.40 -7.39 -9.47
C GLY A 148 0.09 -7.10 -8.72
N PHE A 149 -0.33 -5.84 -8.62
CA PHE A 149 -1.60 -5.45 -8.00
C PHE A 149 -2.81 -5.50 -8.96
N GLY A 150 -2.61 -5.82 -10.24
CA GLY A 150 -3.63 -5.77 -11.29
C GLY A 150 -4.35 -7.08 -11.60
N SER A 151 -3.90 -8.21 -11.03
CA SER A 151 -4.48 -9.53 -11.28
C SER A 151 -5.44 -9.94 -10.18
N ARG A 152 -6.71 -9.48 -10.28
CA ARG A 152 -7.89 -10.11 -9.68
C ARG A 152 -9.08 -9.96 -10.61
#